data_AF-A0A4R3NAU8-F1
#
_entry.id   AF-A0A4R3NAU8-F1
#
_cell.length_a   1.000
_cell.length_b   1.000
_cell.length_c   1.000
_cell.angle_alpha   90.00
_cell.angle_beta   90.00
_cell.angle_gamma   90.00
#
_symmetry.space_group_name_H-M   'P 1'
#
loop_
_entity.id
_entity.type
_entity.pdbx_description
1 polymer ?
#
loop_
_entity_poly.entity_id
_entity_poly.type
_entity_poly.pdbx_seq_one_letter_code
_entity_poly.pdbx_strand_id
1 'polypeptide(L)'
;MSEITRSPREWLFYLDDMIGFADKVVAYTDGLDQDGFLSDGLIYDATLRNLELIGEAATHVPEAVRSANPQIPWWLIVATRNRLAYAKAISGYQVPRLYLERGQAE
;
A
#
# COMPACT_ATOMS: atom_id res chain seq x y z
N MET A 1 2.96 -24.06 -18.58
CA MET A 1 2.69 -23.02 -17.56
C MET A 1 3.97 -22.87 -16.75
N SER A 2 4.89 -22.03 -17.21
CA SER A 2 6.19 -21.83 -16.55
C SER A 2 5.97 -21.11 -15.22
N GLU A 3 6.18 -21.84 -14.14
CA GLU A 3 6.30 -21.31 -12.79
C GLU A 3 7.45 -20.30 -12.82
N ILE A 4 7.13 -19.00 -12.82
CA ILE A 4 8.13 -17.93 -12.70
C ILE A 4 8.66 -18.04 -11.27
N THR A 5 9.64 -18.92 -11.07
CA THR A 5 10.45 -18.95 -9.86
C THR A 5 11.36 -17.72 -9.94
N ARG A 6 10.80 -16.56 -9.56
CA ARG A 6 11.58 -15.37 -9.26
C ARG A 6 12.67 -15.79 -8.27
N SER A 7 13.89 -15.35 -8.52
CA SER A 7 15.04 -15.72 -7.71
C SER A 7 14.72 -15.49 -6.23
N PRO A 8 15.16 -16.35 -5.29
CA PRO A 8 14.93 -16.15 -3.87
C PRO A 8 15.34 -14.76 -3.35
N ARG A 9 16.26 -14.08 -4.06
CA ARG A 9 16.68 -12.72 -3.74
C ARG A 9 15.71 -11.64 -4.20
N GLU A 10 14.94 -11.88 -5.26
CA GLU A 10 14.08 -10.86 -5.87
C GLU A 10 12.86 -10.55 -5.01
N TRP A 11 12.28 -11.57 -4.35
CA TRP A 11 11.10 -11.33 -3.53
C TRP A 11 11.40 -10.72 -2.16
N LEU A 12 12.64 -10.86 -1.68
CA LEU A 12 13.09 -10.21 -0.45
C LEU A 12 13.10 -8.68 -0.60
N PHE A 13 13.39 -8.15 -1.79
CA PHE A 13 13.29 -6.71 -2.05
C PHE A 13 11.87 -6.18 -1.84
N TYR A 14 10.83 -6.97 -2.15
CA TYR A 14 9.46 -6.57 -1.86
C TYR A 14 9.18 -6.50 -0.36
N LEU A 15 9.82 -7.33 0.46
CA LEU A 15 9.71 -7.20 1.92
C LEU A 15 10.39 -5.93 2.42
N ASP A 16 11.59 -5.63 1.91
CA ASP A 16 12.31 -4.40 2.26
C ASP A 16 11.51 -3.16 1.84
N ASP A 17 10.91 -3.18 0.65
CA ASP A 17 10.01 -2.13 0.16
C ASP A 17 8.80 -1.96 1.08
N MET A 18 8.13 -3.06 1.45
CA MET A 18 6.99 -3.03 2.37
C MET A 18 7.36 -2.38 3.71
N ILE A 19 8.53 -2.72 4.27
CA ILE A 19 9.03 -2.13 5.50
C ILE A 19 9.29 -0.63 5.29
N GLY A 20 9.99 -0.25 4.22
CA GLY A 20 10.29 1.14 3.93
C GLY A 20 9.04 2.01 3.70
N PHE A 21 7.98 1.45 3.12
CA PHE A 21 6.69 2.14 3.00
C PHE A 21 5.97 2.25 4.34
N ALA A 22 6.02 1.22 5.18
CA ALA A 22 5.45 1.26 6.52
C ALA A 22 6.13 2.32 7.40
N ASP A 23 7.46 2.42 7.35
CA ASP A 23 8.24 3.42 8.08
C ASP A 23 7.86 4.84 7.66
N LYS A 24 7.65 5.07 6.36
CA LYS A 24 7.16 6.37 5.85
C LYS A 24 5.78 6.70 6.37
N VAL A 25 4.85 5.74 6.38
CA VAL A 25 3.50 5.94 6.93
C VAL A 25 3.59 6.37 8.39
N VAL A 26 4.36 5.65 9.20
CA VAL A 26 4.57 5.98 10.62
C VAL A 26 5.13 7.39 10.75
N ALA A 27 6.19 7.73 10.00
CA ALA A 27 6.83 9.04 10.05
C ALA A 27 5.91 10.20 9.62
N TYR A 28 5.05 10.00 8.60
CA TYR A 28 4.14 11.05 8.13
C TYR A 28 2.99 11.30 9.10
N THR A 29 2.56 10.27 9.82
CA THR A 29 1.47 10.37 10.80
C THR A 29 1.94 10.71 12.20
N ASP A 30 3.25 10.75 12.44
CA ASP A 30 3.79 11.00 13.78
C ASP A 30 3.42 12.40 14.29
N GLY A 31 2.93 12.47 15.52
CA GLY A 31 2.48 13.71 16.14
C GLY A 31 1.17 14.31 15.60
N LEU A 32 0.52 13.66 14.64
CA LEU A 32 -0.80 14.08 14.15
C LEU A 32 -1.92 13.38 14.92
N ASP A 33 -2.95 14.15 15.27
CA ASP A 33 -4.25 13.60 15.61
C ASP A 33 -5.09 13.37 14.35
N GLN A 34 -6.29 12.83 14.52
CA GLN A 34 -7.16 12.48 13.38
C GLN A 34 -7.53 13.71 12.54
N ASP A 35 -7.81 14.85 13.15
CA ASP A 35 -8.20 16.06 12.44
C ASP A 35 -7.01 16.70 11.72
N GLY A 36 -5.82 16.70 12.34
CA GLY A 36 -4.57 17.09 11.72
C GLY A 36 -4.22 16.22 10.51
N PHE A 37 -4.40 14.91 10.61
CA PHE A 37 -4.19 13.99 9.49
C PHE A 37 -5.16 14.23 8.32
N LEU A 38 -6.45 14.47 8.61
CA LEU A 38 -7.46 14.67 7.57
C LEU A 38 -7.41 16.05 6.91
N SER A 39 -6.84 17.06 7.60
CA SER A 39 -6.72 18.42 7.09
C SER A 39 -5.47 18.64 6.23
N ASP A 40 -4.41 17.86 6.44
CA ASP A 40 -3.21 17.88 5.60
C ASP A 40 -3.35 16.91 4.41
N GLY A 41 -3.85 17.44 3.29
CA GLY A 41 -4.08 16.65 2.07
C GLY A 41 -2.81 15.99 1.50
N LEU A 42 -1.62 16.60 1.68
CA LEU A 42 -0.37 16.02 1.20
C LEU A 42 0.01 14.80 2.04
N ILE A 43 -0.06 14.92 3.35
CA ILE A 43 0.21 13.81 4.28
C ILE A 43 -0.82 12.70 4.09
N TYR A 44 -2.09 13.06 3.94
CA TYR A 44 -3.17 12.11 3.66
C TYR A 44 -2.90 11.31 2.38
N ASP A 45 -2.69 12.00 1.24
CA ASP A 45 -2.45 11.35 -0.05
C ASP A 45 -1.15 10.53 -0.05
N ALA A 46 -0.07 11.05 0.55
CA ALA A 46 1.19 10.32 0.67
C ALA A 46 1.05 9.06 1.53
N THR A 47 0.31 9.13 2.64
CA THR A 47 0.05 7.99 3.52
C THR A 47 -0.75 6.91 2.80
N LEU A 48 -1.85 7.29 2.15
CA LEU A 48 -2.65 6.36 1.35
C LEU A 48 -1.81 5.69 0.26
N ARG A 49 -0.96 6.45 -0.45
CA ARG A 49 -0.10 5.90 -1.50
C ARG A 49 0.88 4.86 -0.97
N ASN A 50 1.51 5.10 0.17
CA ASN A 50 2.43 4.13 0.77
C ASN A 50 1.68 2.86 1.19
N LEU A 51 0.47 2.98 1.74
CA LEU A 51 -0.36 1.82 2.08
C LEU A 51 -0.78 1.00 0.84
N GLU A 52 -1.08 1.63 -0.29
CA GLU A 52 -1.31 0.94 -1.58
C GLU A 52 -0.07 0.15 -2.02
N LEU A 53 1.11 0.77 -1.94
CA LEU A 53 2.38 0.17 -2.35
C LEU A 53 2.77 -1.03 -1.47
N ILE A 54 2.48 -0.99 -0.16
CA ILE A 54 2.63 -2.15 0.73
C ILE A 54 1.80 -3.33 0.23
N GLY A 55 0.53 -3.08 -0.11
CA GLY A 55 -0.36 -4.12 -0.62
C GLY A 55 0.10 -4.70 -1.96
N GLU A 56 0.55 -3.84 -2.87
CA GLU A 56 1.09 -4.24 -4.17
C GLU A 56 2.34 -5.11 -4.00
N ALA A 57 3.33 -4.65 -3.23
CA ALA A 57 4.56 -5.39 -2.96
C ALA A 57 4.27 -6.77 -2.32
N ALA A 58 3.29 -6.85 -1.42
CA ALA A 58 2.88 -8.11 -0.80
C ALA A 58 2.32 -9.14 -1.80
N THR A 59 1.74 -8.72 -2.93
CA THR A 59 1.28 -9.64 -3.98
C THR A 59 2.42 -10.38 -4.65
N HIS A 60 3.60 -9.75 -4.72
CA HIS A 60 4.79 -10.26 -5.37
C HIS A 60 5.62 -11.24 -4.51
N VAL A 61 5.27 -11.37 -3.22
CA VAL A 61 5.83 -12.41 -2.34
C VAL A 61 5.25 -13.78 -2.72
N PRO A 62 6.06 -14.83 -2.94
CA PRO A 62 5.57 -16.15 -3.36
C PRO A 62 4.60 -16.77 -2.36
N GLU A 63 3.60 -17.49 -2.88
CA GLU A 63 2.59 -18.16 -2.04
C GLU A 63 3.21 -19.16 -1.06
N ALA A 64 4.26 -19.88 -1.47
CA ALA A 64 4.99 -20.80 -0.59
C ALA A 64 5.58 -20.09 0.64
N VAL A 65 6.09 -18.87 0.47
CA VAL A 65 6.63 -18.06 1.58
C VAL A 65 5.51 -17.57 2.48
N ARG A 66 4.40 -17.10 1.90
CA ARG A 66 3.23 -16.64 2.65
C ARG A 66 2.61 -17.76 3.49
N SER A 67 2.40 -18.92 2.86
CA SER A 67 1.90 -20.15 3.50
C SER A 67 2.84 -20.66 4.60
N ALA A 68 4.16 -20.50 4.45
CA ALA A 68 5.13 -20.86 5.49
C ALA A 68 5.15 -19.88 6.67
N ASN A 69 4.53 -18.69 6.54
CA ASN A 69 4.48 -17.66 7.57
C ASN A 69 3.03 -17.23 7.88
N PRO A 70 2.16 -18.13 8.36
CA PRO A 70 0.73 -17.85 8.56
C PRO A 70 0.45 -16.88 9.72
N GLN A 71 1.44 -16.61 10.59
CA GLN A 71 1.35 -15.60 11.64
C GLN A 71 1.28 -14.18 11.09
N ILE A 72 1.76 -13.96 9.87
CA ILE A 72 1.64 -12.67 9.17
C ILE A 72 0.30 -12.68 8.44
N PRO A 73 -0.57 -11.67 8.63
CA PRO A 73 -1.89 -11.63 8.01
C PRO A 73 -1.80 -11.18 6.54
N TRP A 74 -1.17 -11.99 5.69
CA TRP A 74 -0.90 -11.66 4.28
C TRP A 74 -2.12 -11.18 3.51
N TRP A 75 -3.27 -11.82 3.73
CA TRP A 75 -4.52 -11.44 3.08
C TRP A 75 -4.96 -10.02 3.43
N LEU A 76 -4.77 -9.58 4.68
CA LEU A 76 -5.05 -8.21 5.11
C LEU A 76 -4.10 -7.23 4.45
N ILE A 77 -2.81 -7.58 4.41
CA ILE A 77 -1.75 -6.73 3.85
C ILE A 77 -2.02 -6.50 2.36
N VAL A 78 -2.29 -7.57 1.60
CA VAL A 78 -2.66 -7.46 0.17
C VAL A 78 -3.96 -6.67 -0.01
N ALA A 79 -4.94 -6.86 0.87
CA ALA A 79 -6.22 -6.13 0.82
C ALA A 79 -6.09 -4.64 1.16
N THR A 80 -4.96 -4.18 1.70
CA THR A 80 -4.70 -2.76 2.01
C THR A 80 -4.90 -1.86 0.78
N ARG A 81 -4.55 -2.35 -0.43
CA ARG A 81 -4.80 -1.67 -1.71
C ARG A 81 -6.28 -1.32 -1.93
N ASN A 82 -7.21 -2.16 -1.45
CA ASN A 82 -8.64 -2.03 -1.74
C ASN A 82 -9.40 -1.26 -0.64
N ARG A 83 -8.90 -1.21 0.60
CA ARG A 83 -9.55 -0.48 1.71
C ARG A 83 -9.49 1.05 1.55
N LEU A 84 -8.48 1.56 0.84
CA LEU A 84 -8.24 3.00 0.66
C LEU A 84 -9.20 3.64 -0.36
N ALA A 85 -9.68 2.86 -1.34
CA ALA A 85 -10.73 3.29 -2.26
C ALA A 85 -12.04 3.62 -1.53
N TYR A 86 -12.34 2.90 -0.44
CA TYR A 86 -13.54 3.14 0.36
C TYR A 86 -13.36 4.35 1.31
N ALA A 87 -12.17 4.55 1.87
CA ALA A 87 -11.85 5.72 2.69
C ALA A 87 -11.93 7.04 1.90
N LYS A 88 -11.40 7.06 0.66
CA LYS A 88 -11.53 8.22 -0.26
C LYS A 88 -12.98 8.55 -0.61
N ALA A 89 -13.85 7.55 -0.75
CA ALA A 89 -15.26 7.76 -1.09
C ALA A 89 -16.09 8.31 0.08
N ILE A 90 -15.69 8.02 1.33
CA ILE A 90 -16.43 8.42 2.53
C ILE A 90 -15.99 9.79 3.06
N SER A 91 -14.73 10.20 2.87
CA SER A 91 -14.21 11.46 3.42
C SER A 91 -14.59 12.73 2.62
N GLY A 92 -15.35 12.62 1.53
CA GLY A 92 -15.74 13.78 0.71
C GLY A 92 -14.58 14.48 0.00
N TYR A 93 -13.40 13.84 -0.06
CA TYR A 93 -12.19 14.38 -0.66
C TYR A 93 -12.38 14.52 -2.18
N GLN A 94 -12.47 15.75 -2.67
CA GLN A 94 -12.42 16.03 -4.10
C GLN A 94 -11.02 15.70 -4.61
N VAL A 95 -10.89 14.54 -5.26
CA VAL A 95 -9.67 14.14 -5.96
C VAL A 95 -9.26 15.27 -6.91
N PRO A 96 -8.05 15.84 -6.81
CA PRO A 96 -7.56 16.80 -7.79
C PRO A 96 -7.68 16.21 -9.19
N ARG A 97 -8.31 16.93 -10.11
CA ARG A 97 -8.71 16.50 -11.47
C ARG A 97 -7.59 15.80 -12.26
N LEU A 98 -6.33 16.04 -11.92
CA LEU A 98 -5.13 15.44 -12.50
C LEU A 98 -5.03 13.91 -12.34
N TYR A 99 -5.70 13.30 -11.36
CA TYR A 99 -5.65 11.85 -11.15
C TYR A 99 -6.69 11.05 -11.97
N LEU A 100 -7.76 11.70 -12.46
CA LEU A 100 -8.79 11.02 -13.26
C LEU A 100 -8.36 10.85 -14.73
N GLU A 101 -7.46 11.69 -15.23
CA GLU A 101 -7.05 11.69 -16.64
C GLU A 101 -5.93 10.68 -16.95
N ARG A 102 -5.24 10.13 -15.94
CA ARG A 102 -4.19 9.11 -16.12
C ARG A 102 -4.69 7.65 -16.07
N GLY A 103 -5.94 7.42 -15.68
CA GLY A 103 -6.52 6.07 -15.56
C GLY A 103 -7.23 5.55 -16.81
N GLN A 104 -7.21 6.29 -17.94
CA GLN A 104 -7.84 5.89 -19.21
C GLN A 104 -6.86 5.83 -20.39
N ALA A 105 -5.56 5.84 -20.11
CA ALA A 105 -4.51 5.69 -21.11
C ALA A 105 -3.59 4.54 -20.72
N GLU A 106 -4.13 3.32 -20.72
CA GLU A 106 -3.41 2.04 -20.91
C GLU A 106 -4.42 0.90 -21.14
#